data_AF-A0A966BCD2-F1
#
_entry.id   AF-A0A966BCD2-F1
#
_cell.length_a   1.000
_cell.length_b   1.000
_cell.length_c   1.000
_cell.angle_alpha   90.00
_cell.angle_beta   90.00
_cell.angle_gamma   90.00
#
_symmetry.space_group_name_H-M   'P 1'
#
loop_
_entity.id
_entity.type
_entity.pdbx_description
1 polymer ?
#
loop_
_entity_poly.entity_id
_entity_poly.type
_entity_poly.pdbx_seq_one_letter_code
_entity_poly.pdbx_strand_id
1 'polypeptide(L)' 'MYDQEPARDVSDLLTPRTGVWMFPAAPAPQLVEAVVRAEQLGLDDVWIADGGIARKPMAVLAAAARETSVI' A
#
# COMPACT_ATOMS: atom_id res chain seq x y z
N MET A 1 16.32 -17.69 24.36
CA MET A 1 17.05 -16.47 23.98
C MET A 1 16.14 -15.76 22.99
N TYR A 2 15.39 -14.74 23.43
CA TYR A 2 14.53 -13.98 22.54
C TYR A 2 15.41 -12.99 21.80
N ASP A 3 15.47 -13.13 20.48
CA ASP A 3 16.09 -12.14 19.59
C ASP A 3 15.29 -10.84 19.73
N GLN A 4 15.92 -9.81 20.30
CA GLN A 4 15.29 -8.50 20.40
C GLN A 4 15.41 -7.86 19.03
N GLU A 5 14.28 -7.66 18.34
CA GLU A 5 14.29 -6.82 17.13
C GLU A 5 14.97 -5.48 17.47
N PRO A 6 15.91 -5.00 16.64
CA PRO A 6 16.57 -3.72 16.89
C PRO A 6 15.50 -2.63 17.03
N ALA A 7 15.58 -1.86 18.12
CA ALA A 7 14.67 -0.75 18.36
C ALA A 7 14.68 0.17 17.14
N ARG A 8 13.51 0.34 16.48
CA ARG A 8 13.35 1.33 15.43
C ARG A 8 13.82 2.68 15.96
N ASP A 9 14.59 3.41 15.16
CA ASP A 9 14.98 4.76 15.52
C ASP A 9 13.71 5.57 15.78
N VAL A 10 13.61 6.17 16.96
CA VAL A 10 12.48 7.02 17.35
C VAL A 10 12.33 8.22 16.40
N SER A 11 13.39 8.59 15.69
CA SER A 11 13.31 9.59 14.62
C SER A 11 12.43 9.14 13.44
N ASP A 12 12.45 7.85 13.08
CA ASP A 12 11.60 7.28 12.03
C ASP A 12 10.11 7.25 12.43
N LEU A 13 9.81 7.20 13.72
CA LEU A 13 8.43 7.27 14.24
C LEU A 13 7.85 8.69 14.19
N LEU A 14 8.70 9.72 14.06
CA LEU A 14 8.29 11.12 14.04
C LEU A 14 8.15 11.67 12.61
N THR A 15 8.64 10.95 11.60
CA THR A 15 8.46 11.32 10.20
C THR A 15 7.01 11.09 9.78
N PRO A 16 6.29 12.15 9.31
CA PRO A 16 4.93 11.98 8.82
C PRO A 16 4.88 11.04 7.62
N ARG A 17 4.03 10.02 7.71
CA ARG A 17 3.71 9.14 6.57
C ARG A 17 2.56 9.70 5.76
N THR A 18 2.63 9.52 4.46
CA THR A 18 1.62 9.95 3.50
C THR A 18 1.09 8.75 2.72
N GLY A 19 -0.22 8.68 2.53
CA GLY A 19 -0.81 7.56 1.81
C GLY A 19 -2.08 7.95 1.08
N VAL A 20 -2.57 7.03 0.25
CA VAL A 20 -3.77 7.23 -0.57
C VAL A 20 -4.84 6.20 -0.27
N TRP A 21 -6.06 6.68 -0.07
CA TRP A 21 -7.25 5.84 0.00
C TRP A 21 -7.97 5.85 -1.35
N MET A 22 -8.28 4.66 -1.87
CA MET A 22 -8.94 4.50 -3.16
C MET A 22 -10.30 3.79 -2.99
N PHE A 23 -11.34 4.42 -3.51
CA PHE A 23 -12.57 3.71 -3.81
C PHE A 23 -12.41 2.98 -5.15
N PRO A 24 -12.61 1.67 -5.22
CA PRO A 24 -12.37 0.89 -6.44
C PRO A 24 -13.49 1.09 -7.48
N ALA A 25 -13.45 2.24 -8.15
CA ALA A 25 -14.36 2.60 -9.24
C ALA A 25 -13.86 2.17 -10.64
N ALA A 26 -12.74 1.45 -10.70
CA ALA A 26 -12.08 1.02 -11.92
C ALA A 26 -11.81 -0.49 -11.91
N PRO A 27 -11.55 -1.13 -13.07
CA PRO A 27 -11.12 -2.52 -13.14
C PRO A 27 -9.83 -2.78 -12.37
N ALA A 28 -9.67 -4.01 -11.86
CA ALA A 28 -8.51 -4.41 -11.04
C ALA A 28 -7.14 -4.05 -11.64
N PRO A 29 -6.86 -4.22 -12.95
CA PRO A 29 -5.56 -3.84 -13.51
C PRO A 29 -5.23 -2.35 -13.37
N GLN A 30 -6.23 -1.47 -13.51
CA GLN A 30 -6.04 -0.02 -13.34
C GLN A 30 -5.82 0.35 -11.87
N LEU A 31 -6.44 -0.38 -10.94
CA LEU A 31 -6.18 -0.19 -9.52
C LEU A 31 -4.76 -0.65 -9.15
N VAL A 32 -4.26 -1.75 -9.73
CA VAL A 32 -2.87 -2.18 -9.55
C VAL A 32 -1.91 -1.12 -10.09
N GLU A 33 -2.15 -0.59 -11.29
CA GLU A 33 -1.34 0.49 -11.87
C GLU A 33 -1.33 1.74 -10.97
N ALA A 34 -2.47 2.08 -10.36
CA ALA A 34 -2.54 3.19 -9.41
C ALA A 34 -1.70 2.94 -8.15
N VAL A 35 -1.64 1.71 -7.63
CA VAL A 35 -0.76 1.34 -6.49
C VAL A 35 0.71 1.48 -6.88
N VAL A 36 1.10 0.96 -8.05
CA VAL A 36 2.47 1.11 -8.58
C VAL A 36 2.83 2.58 -8.73
N ARG A 37 1.89 3.40 -9.21
CA ARG A 37 2.11 4.84 -9.35
C ARG A 37 2.25 5.54 -8.01
N ALA A 38 1.51 5.10 -6.98
CA ALA A 38 1.64 5.62 -5.62
C ALA A 38 3.06 5.39 -5.07
N GLU A 39 3.62 4.19 -5.24
CA GLU A 39 5.00 3.88 -4.84
C GLU A 39 6.02 4.74 -5.58
N GLN A 40 5.88 4.89 -6.91
CA GLN A 40 6.77 5.74 -7.72
C GLN A 40 6.73 7.22 -7.31
N LEU A 41 5.64 7.67 -6.67
CA LEU A 41 5.50 9.01 -6.15
C LEU A 41 6.02 9.15 -4.72
N GLY A 42 6.48 8.06 -4.10
CA GLY A 42 7.01 8.05 -2.74
C GLY A 42 5.94 8.06 -1.66
N LEU A 43 4.72 7.59 -1.96
CA LEU A 43 3.72 7.35 -0.91
C LEU A 43 4.12 6.15 -0.06
N ASP A 44 3.80 6.23 1.22
CA ASP A 44 4.17 5.26 2.23
C ASP A 44 3.13 4.14 2.39
N ASP A 45 1.86 4.43 2.09
CA ASP A 45 0.75 3.52 2.36
C ASP A 45 -0.37 3.64 1.30
N VAL A 46 -1.04 2.53 1.02
CA VAL A 46 -2.25 2.47 0.17
C VAL A 46 -3.38 1.71 0.85
N TRP A 47 -4.59 2.25 0.74
CA TRP A 47 -5.83 1.58 1.18
C TRP A 47 -6.81 1.45 0.03
N ILE A 48 -7.44 0.28 -0.09
CA ILE A 48 -8.53 0.03 -1.05
C ILE A 48 -9.79 -0.31 -0.28
N ALA A 49 -10.88 0.42 -0.57
CA ALA A 49 -12.17 0.12 0.04
C ALA A 49 -12.69 -1.26 -0.38
N ASP A 50 -13.29 -2.00 0.55
CA ASP A 50 -13.99 -3.27 0.27
C ASP A 50 -15.41 -3.00 -0.25
N GLY A 51 -15.48 -2.42 -1.45
CA GLY A 51 -16.72 -2.04 -2.12
C GLY A 51 -16.49 -1.85 -3.62
N GLY A 52 -17.40 -1.17 -4.32
CA GLY A 52 -17.19 -0.72 -5.69
C GLY A 52 -17.16 -1.81 -6.78
N ILE A 53 -16.53 -1.46 -7.91
CA ILE A 53 -16.46 -2.28 -9.13
C ILE A 53 -15.54 -3.49 -8.93
N ALA A 54 -14.36 -3.27 -8.37
CA ALA A 54 -13.45 -4.36 -8.01
C ALA A 54 -13.80 -4.90 -6.62
N ARG A 55 -14.79 -5.80 -6.55
CA ARG A 55 -15.28 -6.43 -5.30
C ARG A 55 -14.30 -7.34 -4.56
N LYS A 56 -13.02 -7.35 -4.94
CA LYS A 56 -11.99 -8.24 -4.38
C LYS A 56 -10.73 -7.44 -4.05
N PRO A 57 -10.77 -6.51 -3.08
CA PRO A 57 -9.64 -5.64 -2.75
C PRO A 57 -8.39 -6.45 -2.40
N MET A 58 -8.53 -7.60 -1.72
CA MET A 58 -7.39 -8.47 -1.39
C MET A 58 -6.68 -9.02 -2.62
N ALA A 59 -7.42 -9.34 -3.70
CA ALA A 59 -6.80 -9.80 -4.94
C ALA A 59 -6.06 -8.65 -5.65
N VAL A 60 -6.58 -7.43 -5.56
CA VAL A 60 -5.90 -6.24 -6.09
C VAL A 60 -4.62 -5.95 -5.30
N LEU A 61 -4.68 -5.94 -3.97
CA LEU A 61 -3.51 -5.74 -3.12
C LEU A 61 -2.45 -6.83 -3.33
N ALA A 62 -2.86 -8.10 -3.41
CA ALA A 62 -1.94 -9.20 -3.67
C ALA A 62 -1.27 -9.10 -5.05
N ALA A 63 -2.00 -8.62 -6.07
CA ALA A 63 -1.43 -8.38 -7.38
C ALA A 63 -0.46 -7.19 -7.37
N ALA A 64 -0.83 -6.10 -6.70
CA ALA A 64 0.03 -4.92 -6.58
C ALA A 64 1.32 -5.19 -5.80
N ALA A 65 1.25 -5.97 -4.72
CA ALA A 65 2.41 -6.38 -3.93
C ALA A 65 3.45 -7.20 -4.71
N ARG A 66 3.10 -7.74 -5.89
CA ARG A 66 4.07 -8.39 -6.79
C ARG A 66 4.86 -7.39 -7.65
N GLU A 67 4.31 -6.19 -7.84
CA GLU A 67 4.83 -5.14 -8.71
C GLU A 67 5.46 -3.98 -7.91
N THR A 68 5.26 -3.97 -6.59
CA THR A 68 5.83 -2.99 -5.65
C THR A 68 6.82 -3.64 -4.68
N SER A 69 7.60 -2.83 -3.97
CA SER A 69 8.68 -3.35 -3.09
C SER A 69 8.73 -2.72 -1.69
N VAL A 70 8.15 -1.54 -1.52
CA VAL A 70 8.29 -0.72 -0.30
C VAL A 70 7.00 -0.06 0.18
N ILE A 71 5.95 0.02 -0.65
CA ILE A 71 4.60 0.49 -0.25
C ILE A 71 3.72 -0.62 0.33
#